data_AF-X0YMG3-F1
#
_entry.id   AF-X0YMG3-F1
#
_cell.length_a   1.000
_cell.length_b   1.000
_cell.length_c   1.000
_cell.angle_alpha   90.00
_cell.angle_beta   90.00
_cell.angle_gamma   90.00
#
_symmetry.space_group_name_H-M   'P 1'
#
loop_
_entity.id
_entity.type
_entity.pdbx_description
1 polymer ?
#
loop_
_entity_poly.entity_id
_entity_poly.type
_entity_poly.pdbx_seq_one_letter_code
_entity_poly.pdbx_strand_id
1 'polypeptide(L)'
;MSNKKRKVVLSGMRPTGPLHLGHLAGALKNWIRLQDEYDCYYTIVTWHAFSSEYQNPQVIRNFTFEYAAGWLSVGLDPAKSVIFVQSDVKEHAELHLLLSMIIPLPWLQRVPTFKEMKREVTDKDLNTYGFLGYPVLQTADIILYKGNAVPVGEDQA
;
A
#
# COMPACT_ATOMS: atom_id res chain seq x y z
N MET A 1 5.41 -4.10 -35.55
CA MET A 1 6.12 -3.33 -34.51
C MET A 1 5.96 -4.08 -33.20
N SER A 2 7.05 -4.55 -32.59
CA SER A 2 7.01 -5.29 -31.32
C SER A 2 6.48 -4.35 -30.23
N ASN A 3 5.24 -4.58 -29.80
CA ASN A 3 4.62 -3.81 -28.72
C ASN A 3 5.28 -4.28 -27.41
N LYS A 4 6.44 -3.69 -27.09
CA LYS A 4 7.22 -4.05 -25.90
C LYS A 4 6.36 -3.71 -24.69
N LYS A 5 5.84 -4.75 -24.02
CA LYS A 5 4.91 -4.61 -22.90
C LYS A 5 5.53 -3.68 -21.85
N ARG A 6 4.83 -2.61 -21.48
CA ARG A 6 5.28 -1.68 -20.44
C ARG A 6 5.37 -2.46 -19.12
N LYS A 7 6.36 -2.10 -18.30
CA LYS A 7 6.55 -2.72 -17.00
C LYS A 7 5.43 -2.25 -16.06
N VAL A 8 5.01 -3.13 -15.16
CA VAL A 8 3.98 -2.81 -14.16
C VAL A 8 4.62 -2.19 -12.92
N VAL A 9 4.06 -1.06 -12.48
CA VAL A 9 4.39 -0.41 -11.21
C VAL A 9 3.19 -0.47 -10.28
N LEU A 10 3.40 -0.92 -9.05
CA LEU A 10 2.43 -0.81 -7.97
C LEU A 10 2.99 0.10 -6.88
N SER A 11 2.18 1.04 -6.39
CA SER A 11 2.52 1.84 -5.22
C SER A 11 1.24 2.23 -4.47
N GLY A 12 1.35 2.50 -3.17
CA GLY A 12 0.18 2.81 -2.36
C GLY A 12 0.52 3.54 -1.09
N MET A 13 -0.49 4.18 -0.48
CA MET A 13 -0.34 4.88 0.80
C MET A 13 -1.50 4.55 1.74
N ARG A 14 -1.20 4.51 3.04
CA ARG A 14 -2.19 4.32 4.10
C ARG A 14 -2.97 5.62 4.32
N PRO A 15 -4.31 5.59 4.32
CA PRO A 15 -5.13 6.76 4.63
C PRO A 15 -5.30 6.94 6.15
N THR A 16 -4.22 7.25 6.88
CA THR A 16 -4.22 7.36 8.36
C THR A 16 -4.04 8.78 8.89
N GLY A 17 -4.02 9.77 8.01
CA GLY A 17 -3.84 11.19 8.33
C GLY A 17 -3.93 12.03 7.07
N PRO A 18 -3.84 13.37 7.16
CA PRO A 18 -3.95 14.23 5.99
C PRO A 18 -2.70 14.14 5.07
N LEU A 19 -2.92 14.31 3.76
CA LEU A 19 -1.83 14.52 2.81
C LEU A 19 -1.08 15.82 3.13
N HIS A 20 0.22 15.84 2.86
CA HIS A 20 1.09 17.00 3.13
C HIS A 20 2.26 17.05 2.14
N LEU A 21 3.04 18.15 2.17
CA LEU A 21 4.13 18.39 1.21
C LEU A 21 5.19 17.29 1.17
N GLY A 22 5.46 16.61 2.29
CA GLY A 22 6.32 15.43 2.32
C GLY A 22 5.85 14.30 1.36
N HIS A 23 4.55 14.01 1.31
CA HIS A 23 3.99 13.02 0.37
C HIS A 23 4.17 13.46 -1.09
N LEU A 24 3.98 14.77 -1.35
CA LEU A 24 4.18 15.33 -2.68
C LEU A 24 5.64 15.22 -3.15
N ALA A 25 6.57 15.64 -2.30
CA ALA A 25 8.00 15.64 -2.60
C ALA A 25 8.57 14.22 -2.68
N GLY A 26 8.12 13.31 -1.80
CA GLY A 26 8.67 11.96 -1.68
C GLY A 26 8.12 10.96 -2.70
N ALA A 27 6.82 11.01 -3.01
CA ALA A 27 6.17 9.97 -3.80
C ALA A 27 5.36 10.52 -4.99
N LEU A 28 4.44 11.47 -4.77
CA LEU A 28 3.46 11.85 -5.80
C LEU A 28 4.11 12.47 -7.05
N LYS A 29 5.17 13.28 -6.89
CA LYS A 29 5.93 13.79 -8.06
C LYS A 29 6.51 12.67 -8.91
N ASN A 30 7.00 11.60 -8.28
CA ASN A 30 7.52 10.44 -9.00
C ASN A 30 6.37 9.65 -9.65
N TRP A 31 5.24 9.49 -8.97
CA TRP A 31 4.06 8.84 -9.54
C TRP A 31 3.56 9.53 -10.81
N ILE A 32 3.51 10.87 -10.79
CA ILE A 32 3.09 11.66 -11.96
C ILE A 32 4.00 11.41 -13.17
N ARG A 33 5.30 11.22 -12.96
CA ARG A 33 6.24 10.86 -14.02
C ARG A 33 6.07 9.40 -14.47
N LEU A 34 5.89 8.48 -13.52
CA LEU A 34 5.82 7.05 -13.82
C LEU A 34 4.59 6.65 -14.64
N GLN A 35 3.43 7.28 -14.44
CA GLN A 35 2.23 6.99 -15.24
C GLN A 35 2.44 7.20 -16.76
N ASP A 36 3.35 8.10 -17.16
CA ASP A 36 3.69 8.34 -18.57
C ASP A 36 4.69 7.31 -19.13
N GLU A 37 5.38 6.56 -18.27
CA GLU A 37 6.41 5.58 -18.67
C GLU A 37 5.99 4.10 -18.45
N TYR A 38 5.14 3.82 -17.46
CA TYR A 38 4.78 2.48 -16.97
C TYR A 38 3.27 2.23 -16.96
N ASP A 39 2.88 0.95 -16.81
CA ASP A 39 1.51 0.59 -16.47
C ASP A 39 1.37 0.65 -14.95
N CYS A 40 0.76 1.72 -14.45
CA CYS A 40 0.75 2.06 -13.02
C CYS A 40 -0.56 1.68 -12.34
N TYR A 41 -0.40 1.11 -11.14
CA TYR A 41 -1.46 0.80 -10.19
C TYR A 41 -1.18 1.56 -8.90
N TYR A 42 -2.05 2.50 -8.56
CA TYR A 42 -1.96 3.33 -7.36
C TYR A 42 -3.11 3.00 -6.42
N THR A 43 -2.78 2.52 -5.23
CA THR A 43 -3.79 1.98 -4.32
C THR A 43 -3.81 2.67 -2.96
N ILE A 44 -5.01 3.03 -2.51
CA ILE A 44 -5.23 3.50 -1.15
C ILE A 44 -5.34 2.25 -0.27
N VAL A 45 -4.30 1.97 0.53
CA VAL A 45 -4.14 0.69 1.24
C VAL A 45 -4.92 0.63 2.55
N THR A 46 -6.24 0.48 2.43
CA THR A 46 -7.19 0.50 3.55
C THR A 46 -7.06 -0.68 4.50
N TRP A 47 -6.74 -1.89 4.04
CA TRP A 47 -6.52 -3.04 4.95
C TRP A 47 -5.20 -2.92 5.72
N HIS A 48 -4.15 -2.38 5.08
CA HIS A 48 -2.91 -2.05 5.79
C HIS A 48 -3.15 -1.01 6.88
N ALA A 49 -3.92 0.04 6.59
CA ALA A 49 -4.32 1.02 7.60
C ALA A 49 -5.15 0.40 8.73
N PHE A 50 -6.07 -0.51 8.40
CA PHE A 50 -6.88 -1.21 9.40
C PHE A 50 -6.05 -2.03 10.38
N SER A 51 -4.90 -2.57 9.96
CA SER A 51 -4.02 -3.34 10.86
C SER A 51 -3.47 -2.53 12.05
N SER A 52 -3.41 -1.20 11.93
CA SER A 52 -3.02 -0.29 13.02
C SER A 52 -4.18 0.57 13.56
N GLU A 53 -5.22 0.84 12.76
CA GLU A 53 -6.34 1.72 13.14
C GLU A 53 -7.62 0.97 13.54
N TYR A 54 -7.58 -0.34 13.75
CA TYR A 54 -8.80 -1.15 14.03
C TYR A 54 -9.63 -0.65 15.23
N GLN A 55 -9.02 0.07 16.19
CA GLN A 55 -9.73 0.68 17.33
C GLN A 55 -10.51 1.95 16.93
N ASN A 56 -10.11 2.63 15.86
CA ASN A 56 -10.79 3.81 15.33
C ASN A 56 -10.82 3.80 13.78
N PRO A 57 -11.56 2.88 13.16
CA PRO A 57 -11.52 2.69 11.71
C PRO A 57 -12.18 3.83 10.92
N GLN A 58 -12.88 4.77 11.59
CA GLN A 58 -13.48 5.93 10.96
C GLN A 58 -12.44 6.83 10.29
N VAL A 59 -11.23 6.89 10.85
CA VAL A 59 -10.09 7.63 10.28
C VAL A 59 -9.81 7.17 8.84
N ILE A 60 -9.80 5.85 8.60
CA ILE A 60 -9.54 5.26 7.29
C ILE A 60 -10.59 5.75 6.28
N ARG A 61 -11.87 5.70 6.67
CA ARG A 61 -12.97 6.12 5.79
C ARG A 61 -12.86 7.61 5.44
N ASN A 62 -12.59 8.46 6.43
CA ASN A 62 -12.49 9.90 6.24
C ASN A 62 -11.36 10.26 5.26
N PHE A 63 -10.17 9.67 5.45
CA PHE A 63 -9.02 10.00 4.61
C PHE A 63 -8.98 9.26 3.28
N THR A 64 -9.75 8.17 3.08
CA THR A 64 -9.77 7.46 1.79
C THR A 64 -10.24 8.38 0.66
N PHE A 65 -11.32 9.13 0.87
CA PHE A 65 -11.79 10.08 -0.14
C PHE A 65 -10.82 11.25 -0.33
N GLU A 66 -10.27 11.79 0.76
CA GLU A 66 -9.28 12.88 0.70
C GLU A 66 -8.03 12.49 -0.08
N TYR A 67 -7.56 11.24 0.07
CA TYR A 67 -6.42 10.72 -0.69
C TYR A 67 -6.73 10.65 -2.17
N ALA A 68 -7.88 10.07 -2.54
CA ALA A 68 -8.31 10.01 -3.94
C ALA A 68 -8.40 11.42 -4.55
N ALA A 69 -9.07 12.34 -3.88
CA ALA A 69 -9.20 13.73 -4.34
C ALA A 69 -7.83 14.43 -4.45
N GLY A 70 -6.97 14.26 -3.44
CA GLY A 70 -5.62 14.84 -3.41
C GLY A 70 -4.75 14.32 -4.56
N TRP A 71 -4.74 13.01 -4.79
CA TRP A 71 -3.97 12.39 -5.87
C TRP A 71 -4.40 12.89 -7.25
N LEU A 72 -5.71 12.95 -7.50
CA LEU A 72 -6.25 13.51 -8.75
C LEU A 72 -5.88 15.00 -8.90
N SER A 73 -5.97 15.77 -7.81
CA SER A 73 -5.67 17.21 -7.84
C SER A 73 -4.21 17.54 -8.21
N VAL A 74 -3.27 16.67 -7.87
CA VAL A 74 -1.84 16.87 -8.16
C VAL A 74 -1.43 16.39 -9.56
N GLY A 75 -2.33 15.69 -10.27
CA GLY A 75 -2.11 15.28 -11.66
C GLY A 75 -1.98 13.77 -11.89
N LEU A 76 -2.37 12.91 -10.93
CA LEU A 76 -2.62 11.52 -11.27
C LEU A 76 -3.88 11.42 -12.14
N ASP A 77 -3.75 10.74 -13.27
CA ASP A 77 -4.80 10.63 -14.27
C ASP A 77 -5.34 9.19 -14.34
N PRO A 78 -6.63 8.95 -14.05
CA PRO A 78 -7.27 7.65 -14.20
C PRO A 78 -7.28 7.11 -15.64
N ALA A 79 -7.09 7.96 -16.65
CA ALA A 79 -6.96 7.53 -18.03
C ALA A 79 -5.56 6.95 -18.34
N LYS A 80 -4.56 7.25 -17.50
CA LYS A 80 -3.16 6.80 -17.66
C LYS A 80 -2.78 5.70 -16.66
N SER A 81 -3.44 5.65 -15.52
CA SER A 81 -3.11 4.75 -14.41
C SER A 81 -4.37 4.22 -13.73
N VAL A 82 -4.28 3.04 -13.13
CA VAL A 82 -5.38 2.46 -12.34
C VAL A 82 -5.27 2.99 -10.92
N ILE A 83 -6.30 3.71 -10.47
CA ILE A 83 -6.39 4.24 -9.11
C ILE A 83 -7.55 3.54 -8.40
N PHE A 84 -7.30 2.93 -7.25
CA PHE A 84 -8.33 2.14 -6.56
C PHE A 84 -8.14 2.11 -5.04
N VAL A 85 -9.20 1.70 -4.35
CA VAL A 85 -9.18 1.43 -2.90
C VAL A 85 -8.91 -0.05 -2.69
N GLN A 86 -7.89 -0.38 -1.89
CA GLN A 86 -7.46 -1.77 -1.67
C GLN A 86 -8.62 -2.65 -1.22
N SER A 87 -9.41 -2.19 -0.25
CA SER A 87 -10.55 -2.95 0.28
C SER A 87 -11.68 -3.24 -0.70
N ASP A 88 -11.73 -2.57 -1.85
CA ASP A 88 -12.76 -2.78 -2.86
C ASP A 88 -12.42 -3.93 -3.81
N VAL A 89 -11.18 -4.41 -3.81
CA VAL A 89 -10.68 -5.52 -4.64
C VAL A 89 -10.40 -6.73 -3.73
N LYS A 90 -11.38 -7.63 -3.59
CA LYS A 90 -11.38 -8.71 -2.58
C LYS A 90 -10.30 -9.76 -2.81
N GLU A 91 -9.79 -9.86 -4.02
CA GLU A 91 -8.74 -10.79 -4.45
C GLU A 91 -7.44 -10.62 -3.64
N HIS A 92 -7.14 -9.41 -3.16
CA HIS A 92 -6.04 -9.15 -2.24
C HIS A 92 -6.21 -9.90 -0.91
N ALA A 93 -7.42 -9.87 -0.33
CA ALA A 93 -7.72 -10.56 0.92
C ALA A 93 -7.75 -12.09 0.73
N GLU A 94 -8.30 -12.56 -0.40
CA GLU A 94 -8.29 -13.98 -0.75
C GLU A 94 -6.87 -14.51 -0.93
N LEU A 95 -6.02 -13.78 -1.64
CA LEU A 95 -4.64 -14.17 -1.85
C LEU A 95 -3.82 -14.09 -0.56
N HIS A 96 -4.03 -13.05 0.26
CA HIS A 96 -3.45 -12.97 1.59
C HIS A 96 -3.81 -14.19 2.45
N LEU A 97 -5.09 -14.60 2.45
CA LEU A 97 -5.56 -15.80 3.15
C LEU A 97 -4.80 -17.05 2.70
N LEU A 98 -4.67 -17.27 1.39
CA LEU A 98 -3.93 -18.42 0.86
C LEU A 98 -2.44 -18.40 1.24
N LEU A 99 -1.78 -17.24 1.09
CA LEU A 99 -0.38 -17.09 1.47
C LEU A 99 -0.18 -17.30 2.98
N SER A 100 -1.12 -16.85 3.81
CA SER A 100 -1.01 -16.99 5.26
C SER A 100 -0.90 -18.43 5.75
N MET A 101 -1.40 -19.39 4.98
CA MET A 101 -1.34 -20.82 5.31
C MET A 101 0.04 -21.45 5.05
N ILE A 102 0.87 -20.82 4.22
CA ILE A 102 2.16 -21.37 3.78
C ILE A 102 3.38 -20.59 4.28
N ILE A 103 3.18 -19.35 4.76
CA ILE A 103 4.27 -18.51 5.25
C ILE A 103 4.65 -18.90 6.69
N PRO A 104 5.93 -19.25 6.96
CA PRO A 104 6.37 -19.59 8.31
C PRO A 104 6.32 -18.39 9.26
N LEU A 105 5.71 -18.56 10.43
CA LEU A 105 5.63 -17.53 11.46
C LEU A 105 6.99 -16.90 11.85
N PRO A 106 8.11 -17.65 11.97
CA PRO A 106 9.40 -17.06 12.33
C PRO A 106 9.93 -16.05 11.30
N TRP A 107 9.47 -16.11 10.04
CA TRP A 107 9.87 -15.12 9.02
C TRP A 107 9.27 -13.76 9.36
N LEU A 108 7.99 -13.72 9.72
CA LEU A 108 7.28 -12.49 10.08
C LEU A 108 7.81 -11.88 11.38
N GLN A 109 8.07 -12.72 12.39
CA GLN A 109 8.59 -12.26 13.69
C GLN A 109 10.02 -11.68 13.62
N ARG A 110 10.74 -11.89 12.50
CA ARG A 110 12.09 -11.38 12.29
C ARG A 110 12.15 -10.07 11.53
N VAL A 111 11.04 -9.61 10.94
CA VAL A 111 10.97 -8.34 10.19
C VAL A 111 11.37 -7.18 11.12
N PRO A 112 12.43 -6.43 10.82
CA PRO A 112 12.90 -5.33 11.68
C PRO A 112 11.85 -4.23 11.86
N THR A 113 11.21 -3.80 10.77
CA THR A 113 10.19 -2.75 10.75
C THR A 113 9.00 -3.06 11.66
N PHE A 114 8.59 -4.33 11.75
CA PHE A 114 7.55 -4.76 12.69
C PHE A 114 7.97 -4.51 14.15
N LYS A 115 9.22 -4.83 14.50
CA LYS A 115 9.75 -4.63 15.85
C LYS A 115 9.96 -3.17 16.19
N GLU A 116 10.39 -2.37 15.21
CA GLU A 116 10.60 -0.93 15.35
C GLU A 116 9.27 -0.20 15.53
N MET A 117 8.30 -0.43 14.65
CA MET A 117 6.97 0.18 14.76
C MET A 117 6.29 -0.17 16.09
N LYS A 118 6.43 -1.42 16.57
CA LYS A 118 5.89 -1.83 17.88
C LYS A 118 6.56 -1.12 19.06
N ARG A 119 7.81 -0.67 18.93
CA ARG A 119 8.51 0.08 19.97
C ARG A 119 8.16 1.57 19.94
N GLU A 120 8.02 2.13 18.74
CA GLU A 120 7.78 3.56 18.54
C GLU A 120 6.31 3.95 18.76
N VAL A 121 5.38 3.12 18.27
CA VAL A 121 3.94 3.34 18.41
C VAL A 121 3.47 2.74 19.73
N THR A 122 3.37 3.58 20.75
CA THR A 122 3.01 3.17 22.12
C THR A 122 1.53 3.39 22.45
N ASP A 123 0.84 4.21 21.66
CA ASP A 123 -0.55 4.58 21.82
C ASP A 123 -1.54 3.60 21.15
N LYS A 124 -1.02 2.63 20.37
CA LYS A 124 -1.83 1.61 19.66
C LYS A 124 -1.38 0.21 20.03
N ASP A 125 -2.33 -0.69 20.19
CA ASP A 125 -2.01 -2.10 20.38
C ASP A 125 -1.74 -2.79 19.04
N LEU A 126 -0.46 -2.91 18.71
CA LEU A 126 0.01 -3.56 17.48
C LEU A 126 0.30 -5.06 17.66
N ASN A 127 -0.06 -5.66 18.81
CA ASN A 127 0.14 -7.09 19.09
C ASN A 127 -0.95 -7.97 18.44
N THR A 128 -1.32 -7.64 17.21
CA THR A 128 -2.36 -8.34 16.48
C THR A 128 -1.77 -9.20 15.39
N TYR A 129 -2.46 -10.30 15.06
CA TYR A 129 -2.12 -11.10 13.89
C TYR A 129 -2.16 -10.28 12.60
N GLY A 130 -3.13 -9.37 12.48
CA GLY A 130 -3.26 -8.49 11.31
C GLY A 130 -2.02 -7.62 11.10
N PHE A 131 -1.49 -7.02 12.18
CA PHE A 131 -0.27 -6.23 12.08
C PHE A 131 0.95 -7.11 11.82
N LEU A 132 1.08 -8.27 12.46
CA LEU A 132 2.19 -9.21 12.16
C LEU A 132 2.16 -9.72 10.71
N GLY A 133 0.96 -9.90 10.15
CA GLY A 133 0.71 -10.41 8.81
C GLY A 133 0.81 -9.37 7.69
N TYR A 134 1.07 -8.09 8.00
CA TYR A 134 1.13 -7.02 6.99
C TYR A 134 2.07 -7.34 5.82
N PRO A 135 3.28 -7.93 6.00
CA PRO A 135 4.17 -8.23 4.87
C PRO A 135 3.60 -9.28 3.92
N VAL A 136 2.76 -10.19 4.44
CA VAL A 136 2.05 -11.20 3.63
C VAL A 136 0.97 -10.52 2.79
N LEU A 137 0.23 -9.57 3.36
CA LEU A 137 -0.74 -8.77 2.61
C LEU A 137 -0.05 -7.91 1.55
N GLN A 138 1.07 -7.27 1.87
CA GLN A 138 1.88 -6.52 0.90
C GLN A 138 2.39 -7.40 -0.23
N THR A 139 2.77 -8.64 0.06
CA THR A 139 3.13 -9.63 -0.97
C THR A 139 1.94 -9.93 -1.88
N ALA A 140 0.74 -10.15 -1.31
CA ALA A 140 -0.48 -10.36 -2.08
C ALA A 140 -0.78 -9.16 -2.99
N ASP A 141 -0.67 -7.93 -2.48
CA ASP A 141 -0.88 -6.71 -3.23
C ASP A 141 0.02 -6.66 -4.48
N ILE A 142 1.31 -6.97 -4.33
CA ILE A 142 2.30 -6.89 -5.42
C ILE A 142 2.09 -7.96 -6.48
N ILE A 143 1.92 -9.22 -6.07
CA ILE A 143 1.92 -10.35 -7.02
C ILE A 143 0.60 -10.47 -7.78
N LEU A 144 -0.52 -9.96 -7.23
CA LEU A 144 -1.82 -9.95 -7.90
C LEU A 144 -1.75 -9.23 -9.26
N TYR A 145 -1.00 -8.13 -9.33
CA TYR A 145 -0.79 -7.34 -10.55
C TYR A 145 0.48 -7.71 -11.32
N LYS A 146 1.25 -8.70 -10.85
CA LYS A 146 2.55 -9.08 -11.42
C LYS A 146 3.51 -7.88 -11.49
N GLY A 147 3.55 -7.09 -10.41
CA GLY A 147 4.37 -5.87 -10.32
C GLY A 147 5.84 -6.13 -10.67
N ASN A 148 6.37 -5.39 -11.64
CA ASN A 148 7.78 -5.51 -12.06
C ASN A 148 8.69 -4.54 -11.30
N ALA A 149 8.14 -3.46 -10.77
CA ALA A 149 8.82 -2.50 -9.93
C ALA A 149 7.86 -1.98 -8.86
N VAL A 150 8.37 -1.84 -7.63
CA VAL A 150 7.62 -1.33 -6.47
C VAL A 150 8.46 -0.22 -5.84
N PRO A 151 8.12 1.06 -6.05
CA PRO A 151 8.79 2.17 -5.39
C PRO A 151 8.50 2.10 -3.89
N VAL A 152 9.54 1.90 -3.09
CA VAL A 152 9.49 1.76 -1.63
C VAL A 152 10.38 2.80 -0.96
N GLY A 153 10.00 3.24 0.25
CA GLY A 153 10.89 3.98 1.14
C GLY A 153 11.97 3.07 1.72
N GLU A 154 13.03 3.63 2.32
CA GLU A 154 14.12 2.86 2.93
C GLU A 154 13.63 1.90 4.05
N ASP A 155 12.56 2.26 4.73
CA ASP A 155 11.91 1.47 5.78
C ASP A 155 11.14 0.25 5.24
N GLN A 156 10.84 0.23 3.94
CA GLN A 156 10.07 -0.82 3.26
C GLN A 156 10.93 -1.64 2.28
N ALA A 157 12.26 -1.45 2.30
CA ALA A 157 13.22 -2.11 1.41
C ALA A 157 13.71 -3.48 1.93
#